data_AF-A0A438HZG1-F1
#
_entry.id   AF-A0A438HZG1-F1
#
_cell.length_a   1.000
_cell.length_b   1.000
_cell.length_c   1.000
_cell.angle_alpha   90.00
_cell.angle_beta   90.00
_cell.angle_gamma   90.00
#
_symmetry.space_group_name_H-M   'P 1'
#
loop_
_entity.id
_entity.type
_entity.pdbx_description
1 polymer ?
#
loop_
_entity_poly.entity_id
_entity_poly.type
_entity_poly.pdbx_seq_one_letter_code
_entity_poly.pdbx_strand_id
1 'polypeptide(L)' 'MGVVIRILRYLKSSPGKGLMFSENVHLNIEGYTNADWAGNILDRNSTSGYFTFMGGNLVTWRSKKQKVVALSSVEVEF' A
#
# COMPACT_ATOMS: atom_id res chain seq x y z
N MET A 1 9.55 0.16 14.72
CA MET A 1 10.38 1.34 14.34
C MET A 1 10.94 1.27 12.91
N GLY A 2 11.17 0.09 12.31
CA GLY A 2 11.83 -0.03 11.00
C GLY A 2 11.10 0.58 9.80
N VAL A 3 9.76 0.50 9.72
CA VAL A 3 9.01 0.97 8.54
C VAL A 3 9.08 2.48 8.37
N VAL A 4 8.89 3.26 9.45
CA VAL A 4 8.97 4.73 9.41
C VAL A 4 10.37 5.18 8.98
N ILE A 5 11.42 4.57 9.53
CA ILE A 5 12.80 4.88 9.14
C ILE A 5 13.06 4.51 7.67
N ARG A 6 12.50 3.41 7.17
CA ARG A 6 12.59 3.03 5.76
C ARG A 6 11.90 4.06 4.85
N ILE A 7 10.73 4.55 5.23
CA ILE A 7 10.02 5.62 4.51
C ILE A 7 10.86 6.90 4.48
N LEU A 8 11.37 7.35 5.63
CA LEU A 8 12.20 8.56 5.72
C LEU A 8 13.48 8.43 4.89
N ARG A 9 14.10 7.24 4.87
CA ARG A 9 15.28 6.97 4.03
C ARG A 9 14.95 7.07 2.54
N TYR A 10 13.83 6.49 2.11
CA TYR A 10 13.37 6.58 0.72
C TYR A 10 13.10 8.04 0.30
N LEU A 11 12.41 8.81 1.15
CA LEU A 11 12.12 10.22 0.87
C LEU A 11 13.41 11.04 0.78
N LYS A 12 14.36 10.83 1.70
CA LYS A 12 15.66 11.51 1.69
C LYS A 12 16.50 11.18 0.46
N SER A 13 16.45 9.93 -0.02
CA SER A 13 17.23 9.49 -1.19
C SER A 13 16.59 9.82 -2.53
N SER A 14 15.33 10.29 -2.54
CA SER A 14 14.54 10.47 -3.77
C SER A 14 13.97 11.88 -3.94
N PRO A 15 14.76 12.95 -3.74
CA PRO A 15 14.27 14.31 -3.93
C PRO A 15 13.89 14.54 -5.39
N GLY A 16 12.77 15.24 -5.62
CA GLY A 16 12.26 15.55 -6.96
C GLY A 16 11.60 14.37 -7.68
N LYS A 17 11.50 13.19 -7.06
CA LYS A 17 10.69 12.08 -7.58
C LYS A 17 9.22 12.30 -7.20
N GLY A 18 8.32 11.94 -8.12
CA GLY A 18 6.89 12.06 -7.93
C GLY A 18 6.14 11.03 -8.79
N LEU A 19 4.82 11.08 -8.72
CA LEU A 19 3.95 10.30 -9.59
C LEU A 19 3.86 10.98 -10.96
N MET A 20 3.93 10.19 -12.02
CA MET A 20 3.72 10.66 -13.38
C MET A 20 2.27 10.41 -13.77
N PHE A 21 1.63 11.45 -14.28
CA PHE A 21 0.28 11.37 -14.85
C PHE A 21 0.38 11.60 -16.36
N SER A 22 -0.28 10.76 -17.13
CA SER A 22 -0.41 10.94 -18.57
C SER A 22 -1.87 10.97 -18.99
N GLU A 23 -2.16 11.68 -20.06
CA GLU A 23 -3.45 11.58 -20.71
C GLU A 23 -3.56 10.19 -21.35
N ASN A 24 -4.63 9.46 -21.03
CA ASN A 24 -4.91 8.16 -21.60
C ASN A 24 -6.34 8.18 -22.15
N VAL A 25 -6.53 7.62 -23.34
CA VAL A 25 -7.82 7.61 -24.05
C VAL A 25 -8.86 6.72 -23.35
N HIS A 26 -8.39 5.74 -22.57
CA HIS A 26 -9.22 4.79 -21.86
C HIS A 26 -9.37 5.17 -20.38
N LEU A 27 -10.57 5.03 -19.85
CA LEU A 27 -10.92 5.33 -18.44
C LEU A 27 -11.05 4.07 -17.59
N ASN A 28 -10.27 3.02 -17.91
CA ASN A 28 -10.31 1.77 -17.18
C ASN A 28 -9.91 2.00 -15.72
N ILE A 29 -10.66 1.40 -14.80
CA ILE A 29 -10.37 1.43 -13.37
C ILE A 29 -9.76 0.09 -12.99
N GLU A 30 -8.55 0.11 -12.45
CA GLU A 30 -7.86 -1.08 -11.98
C GLU A 30 -7.58 -0.92 -10.49
N GLY A 31 -8.04 -1.88 -9.70
CA GLY A 31 -7.82 -1.92 -8.25
C GLY A 31 -6.96 -3.10 -7.87
N TYR A 32 -5.97 -2.86 -7.01
CA TYR A 32 -5.11 -3.89 -6.46
C TYR A 32 -5.16 -3.82 -4.94
N THR A 33 -5.23 -4.98 -4.30
CA THR A 33 -5.21 -5.14 -2.84
C THR A 33 -4.05 -6.04 -2.45
N ASN A 34 -3.52 -5.84 -1.25
CA ASN A 34 -2.53 -6.73 -0.67
C ASN A 34 -2.57 -6.59 0.85
N ALA A 35 -2.40 -7.70 1.58
CA ALA A 35 -2.21 -7.63 3.01
C ALA A 35 -1.13 -8.60 3.50
N ASP A 36 -0.31 -8.16 4.46
CA ASP A 36 0.74 -8.99 5.04
C ASP A 36 0.24 -9.76 6.25
N TRP A 37 0.31 -11.10 6.24
CA TRP A 37 -0.09 -11.89 7.39
C TRP A 37 0.94 -11.78 8.53
N ALA A 38 0.48 -11.27 9.68
CA ALA A 38 1.29 -11.14 10.90
C ALA A 38 2.62 -10.38 10.72
N GLY A 39 2.62 -9.37 9.82
CA GLY A 39 3.81 -8.63 9.43
C GLY A 39 4.40 -7.71 10.51
N ASN A 40 3.62 -7.35 11.54
CA ASN A 40 4.17 -6.66 12.70
C ASN A 40 4.78 -7.65 13.70
N ILE A 41 6.07 -7.49 14.00
CA ILE A 41 6.80 -8.37 14.93
C ILE A 41 6.28 -8.25 16.38
N LEU A 42 5.79 -7.06 16.78
CA LEU A 42 5.41 -6.81 18.18
C LEU A 42 4.04 -7.35 18.53
N ASP A 43 3.04 -7.08 17.69
CA ASP A 43 1.65 -7.45 17.97
C ASP A 43 1.05 -8.43 16.97
N ARG A 44 1.83 -8.85 15.95
CA ARG A 44 1.39 -9.79 14.90
C ARG A 44 0.16 -9.29 14.15
N ASN A 45 -0.14 -7.99 14.25
CA ASN A 45 -1.16 -7.37 13.43
C ASN A 45 -0.65 -7.26 12.00
N SER A 46 -1.53 -7.61 11.10
CA SER A 46 -1.35 -7.43 9.67
C SER A 46 -1.56 -5.97 9.27
N THR A 47 -1.15 -5.64 8.04
CA THR A 47 -1.30 -4.36 7.37
C THR A 47 -1.91 -4.62 6.00
N SER A 48 -3.14 -4.18 5.81
CA SER A 48 -3.79 -4.23 4.51
C SER A 48 -3.56 -2.94 3.76
N GLY A 49 -3.40 -3.04 2.46
CA GLY A 49 -3.26 -1.91 1.56
C GLY A 49 -4.03 -2.12 0.27
N TYR A 50 -4.36 -1.02 -0.38
CA TYR A 50 -4.90 -1.03 -1.72
C TYR A 50 -4.39 0.18 -2.49
N PHE A 51 -4.44 0.07 -3.81
CA PHE A 51 -4.25 1.19 -4.72
C PHE A 51 -5.14 1.03 -5.95
N THR A 52 -5.54 2.15 -6.52
CA THR A 52 -6.40 2.18 -7.71
C THR A 52 -5.79 3.07 -8.77
N PHE A 53 -5.78 2.56 -10.00
CA PHE A 53 -5.44 3.28 -11.20
C PHE A 53 -6.71 3.68 -11.96
N MET A 54 -6.68 4.86 -12.56
CA MET A 54 -7.70 5.33 -13.49
C MET A 54 -7.01 5.72 -14.79
N GLY A 55 -7.31 4.99 -15.86
CA GLY A 55 -6.65 5.16 -17.15
C GLY A 55 -5.14 5.15 -17.00
N GLY A 56 -4.57 4.14 -16.33
CA GLY A 56 -3.13 4.01 -16.10
C GLY A 56 -2.51 4.98 -15.08
N ASN A 57 -3.29 5.90 -14.48
CA ASN A 57 -2.78 6.87 -13.50
C ASN A 57 -3.15 6.48 -12.06
N LEU A 58 -2.19 6.49 -11.14
CA LEU A 58 -2.45 6.16 -9.73
C LEU A 58 -3.25 7.29 -9.06
N VAL A 59 -4.52 7.04 -8.73
CA VAL A 59 -5.44 8.07 -8.20
C VAL A 59 -5.71 7.93 -6.70
N THR A 60 -5.73 6.72 -6.16
CA THR A 60 -5.88 6.51 -4.71
C THR A 60 -4.99 5.37 -4.23
N TRP A 61 -4.48 5.51 -3.01
CA TRP A 61 -3.76 4.45 -2.31
C TRP A 61 -4.01 4.55 -0.81
N ARG A 62 -3.93 3.43 -0.11
CA ARG A 62 -4.00 3.37 1.34
C ARG A 62 -3.17 2.21 1.86
N SER A 63 -2.57 2.40 3.02
CA SER A 63 -2.01 1.33 3.84
C SER A 63 -2.52 1.52 5.27
N LYS A 64 -3.03 0.45 5.88
CA LYS A 64 -3.67 0.48 7.19
C LYS A 64 -3.33 -0.77 7.97
N LYS A 65 -2.80 -0.58 9.17
CA LYS A 65 -2.65 -1.65 10.15
C LYS A 65 -4.02 -2.15 10.60
N GLN A 66 -4.23 -3.47 10.57
CA GLN A 66 -5.44 -4.11 11.06
C GLN A 66 -5.53 -3.95 12.59
N LYS A 67 -6.77 -3.80 13.09
CA LYS A 67 -7.04 -3.64 14.52
C LYS A 67 -6.98 -4.97 15.28
N VAL A 68 -7.21 -6.07 14.57
CA VAL A 68 -7.25 -7.43 15.11
C VAL A 68 -6.15 -8.25 14.42
N VAL A 69 -5.67 -9.27 15.11
CA VAL A 69 -4.71 -10.24 14.57
C VAL A 69 -5.48 -11.23 13.68
N ALA A 70 -5.09 -11.34 12.41
CA ALA A 70 -5.60 -12.37 11.52
C ALA A 70 -4.97 -13.73 11.86
N LEU A 71 -5.79 -14.78 11.91
CA LEU A 71 -5.37 -16.15 12.22
C LEU A 71 -4.94 -16.92 10.97
N SER A 72 -5.22 -16.40 9.77
CA SER A 72 -4.77 -16.98 8.50
C SER A 72 -4.40 -15.93 7.46
N SER A 73 -3.67 -16.36 6.42
CA SER A 73 -3.40 -15.56 5.23
C SER A 73 -4.63 -15.31 4.35
N VAL A 74 -5.73 -16.00 4.59
CA VAL A 74 -7.00 -15.73 3.90
C VAL A 74 -7.72 -14.61 4.62
N GLU A 75 -7.85 -14.70 5.94
CA GLU A 75 -8.51 -13.68 6.77
C GLU A 75 -7.87 -12.30 6.65
N VAL A 76 -6.57 -12.22 6.33
CA VAL A 76 -5.89 -10.94 6.22
C VAL A 76 -6.29 -10.13 4.97
N GLU A 77 -6.80 -10.81 3.94
CA GLU A 77 -7.28 -10.20 2.70
C GLU A 77 -8.69 -9.61 2.83
N PHE A 78 -9.42 -9.93 3.91
CA PHE A 78 -10.81 -9.51 4.17
C PHE A 78 -10.92 -8.58 5.38
#